data_AF-A0AAV4B0B7-F1
#
_entry.id   AF-A0AAV4B0B7-F1
#
_cell.length_a   1.000
_cell.length_b   1.000
_cell.length_c   1.000
_cell.angle_alpha   90.00
_cell.angle_beta   90.00
_cell.angle_gamma   90.00
#
_symmetry.space_group_name_H-M   'P 1'
#
loop_
_entity.id
_entity.type
_entity.pdbx_description
1 polymer ?
#
loop_
_entity_poly.entity_id
_entity_poly.type
_entity_poly.pdbx_seq_one_letter_code
_entity_poly.pdbx_strand_id
1 'polypeptide(L)'
;MAILLLISLVHLPFDVIRALPSILSPRVVLIPSICDDDFAIHAEGKHLQHLERTIQLCINNVQEWVSEDGFRFSVSKTTCVHFHRQRIYTEPALHLDGQPIPVKVPSALGGAQDYVDVSLAKQKKEDNSEMAYRKEFFRIREKFSNHYAVFTDGSKLEEKVAAAAYFPEHPDRSKATRLTDRASVFSAELEGIALALTEFKKTH
;
A
#
# COMPACT_ATOMS: atom_id res chain seq x y z
N MET A 1 -6.82 -3.96 13.26
CA MET A 1 -5.38 -4.28 13.34
C MET A 1 -4.99 -4.66 11.93
N ALA A 2 -3.85 -4.18 11.45
CA ALA A 2 -3.42 -4.41 10.08
C ALA A 2 -1.98 -4.92 10.08
N ILE A 3 -1.66 -5.82 9.16
CA ILE A 3 -0.30 -6.26 8.92
C ILE A 3 0.03 -5.86 7.49
N LEU A 4 1.16 -5.18 7.34
CA LEU A 4 1.75 -4.83 6.06
C LEU A 4 3.08 -5.58 5.96
N LEU A 5 3.17 -6.50 5.01
CA LEU A 5 4.37 -7.25 4.74
C LEU A 5 5.00 -6.69 3.46
N LEU A 6 6.19 -6.13 3.56
CA LEU A 6 6.96 -5.65 2.42
C LEU A 6 7.83 -6.81 1.93
N ILE A 7 7.56 -7.27 0.71
CA ILE A 7 8.26 -8.37 0.08
C ILE A 7 9.14 -7.83 -1.04
N SER A 8 10.42 -8.19 -0.98
CA SER A 8 11.40 -7.87 -2.02
C SER A 8 11.73 -9.11 -2.83
N LEU A 9 11.53 -9.01 -4.14
CA LEU A 9 11.97 -10.01 -5.10
C LEU A 9 13.35 -9.69 -5.64
N VAL A 10 13.93 -10.67 -6.32
CA VAL A 10 15.06 -10.45 -7.20
C VAL A 10 14.54 -10.50 -8.64
N HIS A 11 14.49 -9.34 -9.30
CA HIS A 11 14.25 -9.18 -10.75
C HIS A 11 13.02 -9.90 -11.30
N LEU A 12 11.81 -9.43 -10.96
CA LEU A 12 10.59 -9.87 -11.67
C LEU A 12 10.18 -8.88 -12.77
N PRO A 13 9.83 -9.38 -13.98
CA PRO A 13 9.14 -8.55 -14.98
C PRO A 13 7.79 -8.06 -14.44
N PHE A 14 7.43 -6.81 -14.73
CA PHE A 14 6.19 -6.17 -14.25
C PHE A 14 4.90 -6.96 -14.57
N ASP A 15 4.88 -7.71 -15.68
CA ASP A 15 3.74 -8.54 -16.09
C ASP A 15 3.45 -9.70 -15.12
N VAL A 16 4.50 -10.19 -14.44
CA VAL A 16 4.43 -11.27 -13.45
C VAL A 16 3.72 -10.73 -12.18
N ILE A 17 4.08 -9.54 -11.71
CA ILE A 17 3.43 -8.90 -10.55
C ILE A 17 1.90 -8.73 -10.76
N ARG A 18 1.46 -8.52 -12.00
CA ARG A 18 0.06 -8.31 -12.35
C ARG A 18 -0.80 -9.59 -12.40
N ALA A 19 -0.18 -10.78 -12.45
CA ALA A 19 -0.89 -12.07 -12.41
C ALA A 19 -1.20 -12.56 -10.99
N LEU A 20 -0.42 -12.10 -10.01
CA LEU A 20 -0.57 -12.42 -8.57
C LEU A 20 -1.98 -12.22 -7.98
N PRO A 21 -2.79 -11.19 -8.35
CA PRO A 21 -4.09 -10.93 -7.72
C PRO A 21 -5.09 -12.10 -7.82
N SER A 22 -4.92 -12.99 -8.80
CA SER A 22 -5.81 -14.15 -8.99
C SER A 22 -5.63 -15.25 -7.92
N ILE A 23 -4.51 -15.24 -7.20
CA ILE A 23 -4.13 -16.25 -6.19
C ILE A 23 -4.47 -15.79 -4.76
N LEU A 24 -4.89 -14.54 -4.60
CA LEU A 24 -5.08 -13.91 -3.29
C LEU A 24 -6.49 -14.11 -2.73
N SER A 25 -6.56 -14.24 -1.40
CA SER A 25 -7.81 -14.05 -0.67
C SER A 25 -8.32 -12.61 -0.82
N PRO A 26 -9.64 -12.35 -0.90
CA PRO A 26 -10.21 -11.01 -1.03
C PRO A 26 -9.90 -10.06 0.15
N ARG A 27 -9.26 -10.56 1.20
CA ARG A 27 -8.79 -9.77 2.36
C ARG A 27 -7.32 -9.34 2.25
N VAL A 28 -6.65 -9.72 1.17
CA VAL A 28 -5.25 -9.43 0.92
C VAL A 28 -5.16 -8.49 -0.26
N VAL A 29 -4.51 -7.34 -0.07
CA VAL A 29 -4.24 -6.37 -1.13
C VAL A 29 -2.75 -6.42 -1.45
N LEU A 30 -2.43 -6.59 -2.74
CA LEU A 30 -1.06 -6.42 -3.24
C LEU A 30 -0.84 -4.98 -3.65
N ILE A 31 0.27 -4.41 -3.17
CA ILE A 31 0.67 -3.04 -3.48
C ILE A 31 1.98 -3.14 -4.28
N PRO A 32 1.99 -2.86 -5.58
CA PRO A 32 3.23 -2.74 -6.33
C PRO A 32 4.06 -1.58 -5.78
N SER A 33 5.36 -1.79 -5.57
CA SER A 33 6.29 -0.70 -5.23
C SER A 33 6.66 0.10 -6.47
N ILE A 34 6.99 1.39 -6.26
CA ILE A 34 7.51 2.28 -7.30
C ILE A 34 8.89 1.86 -7.79
N CYS A 35 9.66 1.12 -6.99
CA CYS A 35 10.94 0.51 -7.37
C CYS A 35 10.68 -0.89 -7.94
N ASP A 36 11.29 -1.21 -9.09
CA ASP A 36 10.86 -2.28 -10.01
C ASP A 36 10.99 -3.75 -9.55
N ASP A 37 11.17 -4.02 -8.26
CA ASP A 37 11.34 -5.39 -7.73
C ASP A 37 10.58 -5.67 -6.41
N ASP A 38 9.82 -4.72 -5.88
CA ASP A 38 9.15 -4.89 -4.59
C ASP A 38 7.62 -4.87 -4.74
N PHE A 39 6.94 -5.63 -3.87
CA PHE A 39 5.52 -5.47 -3.65
C PHE A 39 5.21 -5.66 -2.16
N ALA A 40 4.08 -5.13 -1.71
CA ALA A 40 3.62 -5.33 -0.35
C ALA A 40 2.35 -6.17 -0.31
N ILE A 41 2.28 -7.11 0.62
CA ILE A 41 1.09 -7.85 1.00
C ILE A 41 0.47 -7.13 2.20
N HIS A 42 -0.74 -6.62 2.02
CA HIS A 42 -1.50 -5.98 3.08
C HIS A 42 -2.70 -6.85 3.47
N ALA A 43 -2.94 -7.02 4.77
CA ALA A 43 -4.21 -7.56 5.26
C ALA A 43 -4.67 -6.89 6.55
N GLU A 44 -5.99 -6.72 6.68
CA GLU A 44 -6.64 -6.12 7.86
C GLU A 44 -7.63 -7.09 8.52
N GLY A 45 -7.68 -7.08 9.85
CA GLY A 45 -8.56 -7.96 10.61
C GLY A 45 -8.66 -7.62 12.10
N LYS A 46 -9.58 -8.32 12.77
CA LYS A 46 -9.81 -8.21 14.22
C LYS A 46 -8.97 -9.17 15.05
N HIS A 47 -8.53 -10.28 14.45
CA HIS A 47 -7.86 -11.39 15.14
C HIS A 47 -6.53 -11.72 14.48
N LEU A 48 -5.44 -11.72 15.25
CA LEU A 48 -4.08 -11.96 14.76
C LEU A 48 -3.92 -13.35 14.15
N GLN A 49 -4.39 -14.39 14.82
CA GLN A 49 -4.28 -15.77 14.35
C GLN A 49 -4.87 -15.98 12.95
N HIS A 50 -6.02 -15.35 12.68
CA HIS A 50 -6.66 -15.42 11.37
C HIS A 50 -5.87 -14.63 10.31
N LEU A 51 -5.36 -13.45 10.67
CA LEU A 51 -4.53 -12.63 9.78
C LEU A 51 -3.22 -13.32 9.43
N GLU A 52 -2.49 -13.81 10.43
CA GLU A 52 -1.24 -14.54 10.27
C GLU A 52 -1.45 -15.75 9.36
N ARG A 53 -2.47 -16.58 9.61
CA ARG A 53 -2.78 -17.71 8.74
C ARG A 53 -3.09 -17.27 7.30
N THR A 54 -3.86 -16.20 7.13
CA THR A 54 -4.23 -15.69 5.79
C THR A 54 -3.00 -15.18 5.04
N ILE A 55 -2.14 -14.42 5.71
CA ILE A 55 -0.92 -13.89 5.11
C ILE A 55 0.09 -15.01 4.86
N GLN A 56 0.26 -15.98 5.76
CA GLN A 56 1.18 -17.09 5.55
C GLN A 56 0.76 -17.96 4.37
N LEU A 57 -0.55 -18.23 4.20
CA LEU A 57 -1.05 -18.93 3.01
C LEU A 57 -0.78 -18.13 1.74
N CYS A 58 -0.96 -16.80 1.79
CA CYS A 58 -0.62 -15.93 0.68
C CYS A 58 0.87 -15.99 0.34
N ILE A 59 1.75 -15.87 1.33
CA ILE A 59 3.20 -16.01 1.17
C ILE A 59 3.52 -17.36 0.52
N ASN A 60 2.97 -18.46 1.03
CA ASN A 60 3.25 -19.80 0.51
C ASN A 60 2.83 -19.95 -0.96
N ASN A 61 1.62 -19.51 -1.32
CA ASN A 61 1.15 -19.59 -2.69
C ASN A 61 2.00 -18.74 -3.64
N VAL A 62 2.40 -17.55 -3.18
CA VAL A 62 3.23 -16.63 -3.96
C VAL A 62 4.66 -17.16 -4.09
N GLN A 63 5.20 -17.81 -3.06
CA GLN A 63 6.48 -18.53 -3.12
C GLN A 63 6.46 -19.67 -4.13
N GLU A 64 5.44 -20.53 -4.07
CA GLU A 64 5.28 -21.64 -5.00
C GLU A 64 5.21 -21.12 -6.43
N TRP A 65 4.35 -20.14 -6.67
CA TRP A 65 4.18 -19.53 -8.00
C TRP A 65 5.45 -18.89 -8.56
N VAL A 66 6.15 -18.06 -7.77
CA VAL A 66 7.41 -17.43 -8.20
C VAL A 66 8.52 -18.46 -8.42
N SER A 67 8.49 -19.58 -7.70
CA SER A 67 9.49 -20.66 -7.85
C SER A 67 9.33 -21.46 -9.14
N GLU A 68 8.12 -21.59 -9.68
CA GLU A 68 7.85 -22.24 -10.97
C GLU A 68 8.56 -21.49 -12.12
N ASP A 69 8.61 -20.16 -12.03
CA ASP A 69 9.26 -19.28 -13.00
C ASP A 69 10.77 -19.06 -12.74
N GLY A 70 11.34 -19.74 -11.73
CA GLY A 70 12.77 -19.70 -11.42
C GLY A 70 13.23 -18.49 -10.60
N PHE A 71 12.30 -17.69 -10.09
CA PHE A 71 12.59 -16.52 -9.27
C PHE A 71 12.59 -16.85 -7.78
N ARG A 72 13.21 -15.99 -6.96
CA ARG A 72 13.29 -16.17 -5.51
C ARG A 72 13.11 -14.86 -4.76
N PHE A 73 12.49 -14.96 -3.59
CA PHE A 73 12.42 -13.86 -2.64
C PHE A 73 13.73 -13.66 -1.89
N SER A 74 14.06 -12.41 -1.61
CA SER A 74 15.16 -12.09 -0.71
C SER A 74 14.64 -12.06 0.73
N VAL A 75 14.89 -13.14 1.48
CA VAL A 75 14.52 -13.24 2.90
C VAL A 75 15.10 -12.09 3.71
N SER A 76 16.36 -11.72 3.45
CA SER A 76 17.06 -10.66 4.19
C SER A 76 16.54 -9.24 3.92
N LYS A 77 15.86 -9.02 2.79
CA LYS A 77 15.24 -7.74 2.43
C LYS A 77 13.77 -7.66 2.80
N THR A 78 13.09 -8.81 2.86
CA THR A 78 11.68 -8.91 3.25
C THR A 78 11.49 -8.54 4.72
N THR A 79 10.47 -7.72 5.02
CA THR A 79 10.19 -7.28 6.38
C THR A 79 8.69 -7.15 6.64
N CYS A 80 8.25 -7.45 7.85
CA CYS A 80 6.87 -7.33 8.29
C CYS A 80 6.69 -6.08 9.14
N VAL A 81 5.58 -5.37 8.97
CA VAL A 81 5.16 -4.24 9.80
C VAL A 81 3.78 -4.55 10.35
N HIS A 82 3.66 -4.58 11.67
CA HIS A 82 2.41 -4.91 12.35
C HIS A 82 1.80 -3.66 13.00
N PHE A 83 0.65 -3.21 12.48
CA PHE A 83 -0.10 -2.07 12.98
C PHE A 83 -1.23 -2.51 13.92
N HIS A 84 -1.15 -2.10 15.19
CA HIS A 84 -2.16 -2.37 16.21
C HIS A 84 -2.41 -1.13 17.07
N ARG A 85 -3.53 -1.12 17.79
CA ARG A 85 -3.92 -0.04 18.72
C ARG A 85 -3.64 -0.34 20.19
N GLN A 86 -3.30 -1.59 20.52
CA GLN A 86 -3.09 -2.06 21.90
C GLN A 86 -1.67 -1.78 22.39
N ARG A 87 -1.46 -1.50 23.68
CA ARG A 87 -0.09 -1.30 24.21
C ARG A 87 0.68 -2.60 24.42
N ILE A 88 -0.04 -3.69 24.72
CA ILE A 88 0.50 -5.04 24.86
C ILE A 88 -0.06 -5.84 23.69
N TYR A 89 0.80 -6.48 22.93
CA TYR A 89 0.45 -7.22 21.74
C TYR A 89 1.47 -8.32 21.48
N THR A 90 1.09 -9.30 20.68
CA THR A 90 1.98 -10.33 20.16
C THR A 90 2.35 -10.01 18.72
N GLU A 91 3.59 -10.29 18.34
CA GLU A 91 4.03 -10.17 16.97
C GLU A 91 3.56 -11.37 16.13
N PRO A 92 3.28 -11.18 14.83
CA PRO A 92 2.96 -12.27 13.93
C PRO A 92 4.20 -13.15 13.67
N ALA A 93 4.00 -14.46 13.64
CA ALA A 93 5.05 -15.44 13.33
C ALA A 93 5.01 -15.83 11.84
N LEU A 94 5.50 -14.94 10.98
CA LEU A 94 5.55 -15.17 9.53
C LEU A 94 6.89 -15.76 9.09
N HIS A 95 6.85 -16.63 8.08
CA HIS A 95 8.02 -17.30 7.53
C HIS A 95 8.08 -17.17 6.01
N LEU A 96 9.29 -17.00 5.48
CA LEU A 96 9.63 -17.00 4.05
C LEU A 96 10.80 -17.96 3.84
N ASP A 97 10.67 -18.90 2.90
CA ASP A 97 11.62 -20.01 2.69
C ASP A 97 11.96 -20.78 3.99
N GLY A 98 10.97 -20.92 4.89
CA GLY A 98 11.14 -21.54 6.21
C GLY A 98 11.91 -20.70 7.23
N GLN A 99 12.38 -19.51 6.87
CA GLN A 99 13.06 -18.56 7.76
C GLN A 99 12.08 -17.53 8.31
N PRO A 100 12.20 -17.13 9.59
CA PRO A 100 11.32 -16.13 10.18
C PRO A 100 11.52 -14.75 9.54
N ILE A 101 10.43 -14.06 9.23
CA ILE A 101 10.46 -12.69 8.71
C ILE A 101 10.54 -11.71 9.89
N PRO A 102 11.53 -10.80 9.93
CA PRO A 102 11.64 -9.84 11.02
C PRO A 102 10.49 -8.82 11.00
N VAL A 103 9.89 -8.61 12.17
CA VAL A 103 8.90 -7.55 12.38
C VAL A 103 9.63 -6.25 12.72
N LYS A 104 9.41 -5.20 11.93
CA LYS A 104 9.91 -3.85 12.18
C LYS A 104 8.80 -2.96 12.71
N VAL A 105 9.16 -2.09 13.64
CA VAL A 105 8.27 -1.02 14.10
C VAL A 105 8.07 0.01 12.98
N PRO A 106 6.86 0.61 12.86
CA PRO A 106 6.59 1.60 11.81
C PRO A 106 7.57 2.77 11.77
N SER A 107 8.10 3.19 12.93
CA SER A 107 9.06 4.29 13.06
C SER A 107 10.48 3.95 12.56
N ALA A 108 10.80 2.67 12.39
CA ALA A 108 12.10 2.21 11.89
C ALA A 108 12.19 2.18 10.35
N LEU A 109 11.09 2.50 9.65
CA LEU A 109 11.08 2.82 8.22
C LEU A 109 11.65 4.24 8.01
N GLY A 110 12.93 4.42 8.38
CA GLY A 110 13.64 5.70 8.23
C GLY A 110 13.80 6.10 6.76
N GLY A 111 13.65 7.40 6.48
CA GLY A 111 13.91 8.01 5.16
C GLY A 111 12.79 8.91 4.64
N ALA A 112 11.57 8.80 5.16
CA ALA A 112 10.42 9.52 4.62
C ALA A 112 10.19 10.93 5.22
N GLN A 113 10.88 11.31 6.30
CA GLN A 113 10.55 12.54 7.04
C GLN A 113 10.72 13.83 6.22
N ASP A 114 11.64 13.85 5.24
CA ASP A 114 11.84 15.02 4.39
C ASP A 114 10.83 15.11 3.23
N TYR A 115 10.24 13.97 2.82
CA TYR A 115 9.31 13.86 1.70
C TYR A 115 7.82 13.83 2.11
N VAL A 116 7.54 13.75 3.42
CA VAL A 116 6.17 13.62 3.96
C VAL A 116 5.77 14.90 4.68
N ASP A 117 4.97 15.73 4.01
CA ASP A 117 4.38 16.94 4.61
C ASP A 117 2.94 16.67 5.07
N VAL A 118 2.74 16.58 6.39
CA VAL A 118 1.43 16.33 7.02
C VAL A 118 0.84 17.60 7.65
N SER A 119 1.31 18.79 7.27
CA SER A 119 0.85 20.06 7.85
C SER A 119 -0.66 20.26 7.69
N LEU A 120 -1.22 19.88 6.54
CA LEU A 120 -2.67 19.94 6.26
C LEU A 120 -3.49 19.03 7.18
N ALA A 121 -2.99 17.84 7.51
CA ALA A 121 -3.71 16.87 8.34
C ALA A 121 -3.84 17.31 9.81
N LYS A 122 -3.01 18.26 10.25
CA LYS A 122 -3.04 18.80 11.63
C LYS A 122 -4.10 19.89 11.81
N GLN A 123 -4.69 20.39 10.73
CA GLN A 123 -5.72 21.41 10.80
C GLN A 123 -7.09 20.76 11.06
N LYS A 124 -7.82 21.22 12.07
CA LYS A 124 -9.18 20.74 12.36
C LYS A 124 -10.15 21.26 11.29
N LYS A 125 -11.08 20.40 10.83
CA LYS A 125 -12.11 20.77 9.84
C LYS A 125 -13.10 21.83 10.35
N GLU A 126 -13.26 21.96 11.66
CA GLU A 126 -14.29 22.81 12.29
C GLU A 126 -13.82 24.24 12.59
N ASP A 127 -12.50 24.50 12.63
CA ASP A 127 -11.94 25.79 13.07
C ASP A 127 -11.47 26.70 11.91
N ASN A 128 -11.37 26.20 10.66
CA ASN A 128 -10.69 26.91 9.57
C ASN A 128 -11.59 27.31 8.40
N SER A 129 -11.46 28.57 7.98
CA SER A 129 -12.02 29.06 6.74
C SER A 129 -11.41 28.33 5.54
N GLU A 130 -12.20 28.08 4.49
CA GLU A 130 -11.77 27.50 3.21
C GLU A 130 -10.46 28.12 2.68
N MET A 131 -10.25 29.40 2.97
CA MET A 131 -9.04 30.16 2.66
C MET A 131 -7.76 29.60 3.31
N ALA A 132 -7.82 29.10 4.55
CA ALA A 132 -6.66 28.55 5.24
C ALA A 132 -6.18 27.23 4.60
N TYR A 133 -7.12 26.35 4.27
CA TYR A 133 -6.83 25.10 3.54
C TYR A 133 -6.27 25.40 2.16
N ARG A 134 -6.89 26.34 1.43
CA ARG A 134 -6.45 26.72 0.09
C ARG A 134 -5.05 27.33 0.11
N LYS A 135 -4.75 28.20 1.08
CA LYS A 135 -3.41 28.79 1.26
C LYS A 135 -2.35 27.72 1.51
N GLU A 136 -2.63 26.78 2.43
CA GLU A 136 -1.69 25.73 2.78
C GLU A 136 -1.49 24.72 1.64
N PHE A 137 -2.55 24.42 0.89
CA PHE A 137 -2.46 23.61 -0.32
C PHE A 137 -1.48 24.23 -1.34
N PHE A 138 -1.61 25.53 -1.63
CA PHE A 138 -0.68 26.20 -2.55
C PHE A 138 0.74 26.24 -2.03
N ARG A 139 0.94 26.44 -0.71
CA ARG A 139 2.27 26.37 -0.08
C ARG A 139 2.95 25.02 -0.32
N ILE A 140 2.22 23.93 -0.19
CA ILE A 140 2.74 22.58 -0.44
C ILE A 140 3.02 22.38 -1.93
N ARG A 141 2.12 22.82 -2.82
CA ARG A 141 2.35 22.76 -4.28
C ARG A 141 3.60 23.52 -4.70
N GLU A 142 3.87 24.69 -4.10
CA GLU A 142 5.08 25.48 -4.35
C GLU A 142 6.34 24.77 -3.82
N LYS A 143 6.29 24.25 -2.59
CA LYS A 143 7.39 23.47 -1.98
C LYS A 143 7.78 22.27 -2.85
N PHE A 144 6.81 21.61 -3.48
CA PHE A 144 7.02 20.46 -4.36
C PHE A 144 6.83 20.83 -5.85
N SER A 145 7.16 22.06 -6.24
CA SER A 145 6.98 22.57 -7.62
C SER A 145 7.74 21.78 -8.68
N ASN A 146 8.89 21.18 -8.33
CA ASN A 146 9.66 20.31 -9.21
C ASN A 146 9.20 18.84 -9.19
N HIS A 147 8.01 18.55 -8.64
CA HIS A 147 7.47 17.20 -8.54
C HIS A 147 6.18 17.08 -9.34
N TYR A 148 6.00 15.90 -9.93
CA TYR A 148 4.79 15.55 -10.64
C TYR A 148 3.65 15.31 -9.64
N ALA A 149 2.50 15.94 -9.87
CA ALA A 149 1.36 15.88 -8.97
C ALA A 149 0.43 14.72 -9.33
N VAL A 150 0.03 13.92 -8.33
CA VAL A 150 -1.07 12.97 -8.47
C VAL A 150 -1.95 13.05 -7.23
N PHE A 151 -3.26 13.05 -7.43
CA PHE A 151 -4.23 13.07 -6.34
C PHE A 151 -4.95 11.73 -6.29
N THR A 152 -4.96 11.09 -5.13
CA THR A 152 -5.63 9.81 -4.92
C THR A 152 -6.79 9.99 -3.96
N ASP A 153 -7.85 9.23 -4.15
CA ASP A 153 -8.98 9.22 -3.22
C ASP A 153 -9.61 7.83 -3.14
N GLY A 154 -9.93 7.41 -1.91
CA GLY A 154 -10.65 6.19 -1.61
C GLY A 154 -12.02 6.50 -1.01
N SER A 155 -13.09 6.06 -1.66
CA SER A 155 -14.46 6.32 -1.21
C SER A 155 -15.20 5.04 -0.81
N LYS A 156 -16.04 5.15 0.22
CA LYS A 156 -16.98 4.11 0.61
C LYS A 156 -18.35 4.70 0.88
N LEU A 157 -19.36 4.16 0.23
CA LEU A 157 -20.76 4.46 0.48
C LEU A 157 -21.49 3.14 0.78
N GLU A 158 -21.95 2.98 2.02
CA GLU A 158 -22.53 1.72 2.51
C GLU A 158 -21.57 0.54 2.23
N GLU A 159 -21.97 -0.42 1.41
CA GLU A 159 -21.16 -1.57 1.02
C GLU A 159 -20.34 -1.34 -0.25
N LYS A 160 -20.57 -0.23 -0.96
CA LYS A 160 -19.92 0.07 -2.22
C LYS A 160 -18.61 0.82 -1.96
N VAL A 161 -17.53 0.31 -2.54
CA VAL A 161 -16.18 0.87 -2.37
C VAL A 161 -15.54 1.17 -3.72
N ALA A 162 -14.90 2.33 -3.85
CA ALA A 162 -14.22 2.75 -5.08
C ALA A 162 -12.96 3.53 -4.77
N ALA A 163 -12.00 3.49 -5.69
CA ALA A 163 -10.75 4.21 -5.61
C ALA A 163 -10.48 4.97 -6.90
N ALA A 164 -9.75 6.08 -6.81
CA ALA A 164 -9.35 6.87 -7.97
C ALA A 164 -7.95 7.46 -7.83
N ALA A 165 -7.31 7.69 -8.98
CA ALA A 165 -6.09 8.45 -9.14
C ALA A 165 -6.31 9.49 -10.25
N TYR A 166 -6.14 10.76 -9.90
CA TYR A 166 -6.34 11.91 -10.77
C TYR A 166 -4.99 12.58 -11.09
N PHE A 167 -4.75 12.76 -12.38
CA PHE A 167 -3.53 13.32 -12.95
C PHE A 167 -3.84 14.71 -13.48
N PRO A 168 -3.61 15.79 -12.72
CA PRO A 168 -4.03 17.15 -13.11
C PRO A 168 -3.37 17.65 -14.39
N GLU A 169 -2.13 17.24 -14.66
CA GLU A 169 -1.38 17.63 -15.86
C GLU A 169 -1.79 16.79 -17.09
N HIS A 170 -2.35 15.59 -16.86
CA HIS A 170 -2.83 14.68 -17.90
C HIS A 170 -4.17 14.03 -17.50
N PRO A 171 -5.29 14.78 -17.50
CA PRO A 171 -6.56 14.30 -16.97
C PRO A 171 -7.07 13.02 -17.64
N ASP A 172 -6.74 12.81 -18.91
CA ASP A 172 -7.04 11.62 -19.72
C ASP A 172 -6.42 10.34 -19.17
N ARG A 173 -5.34 10.45 -18.39
CA ARG A 173 -4.67 9.33 -17.73
C ARG A 173 -5.32 8.95 -16.41
N SER A 174 -6.23 9.76 -15.88
CA SER A 174 -6.90 9.50 -14.61
C SER A 174 -7.65 8.17 -14.63
N LYS A 175 -7.53 7.41 -13.55
CA LYS A 175 -8.17 6.09 -13.40
C LYS A 175 -9.09 6.08 -12.20
N ALA A 176 -10.16 5.31 -12.32
CA ALA A 176 -11.03 4.96 -11.21
C ALA A 176 -11.39 3.48 -11.32
N THR A 177 -11.50 2.81 -10.18
CA THR A 177 -11.86 1.40 -10.12
C THR A 177 -12.84 1.10 -9.00
N ARG A 178 -13.60 0.01 -9.16
CA ARG A 178 -14.50 -0.53 -8.14
C ARG A 178 -13.79 -1.66 -7.42
N LEU A 179 -13.82 -1.61 -6.08
CA LEU A 179 -13.36 -2.71 -5.26
C LEU A 179 -14.55 -3.64 -4.95
N THR A 180 -14.24 -4.84 -4.44
CA THR A 180 -15.25 -5.77 -3.93
C THR A 180 -16.14 -5.08 -2.89
N ASP A 181 -17.44 -5.35 -2.96
CA ASP A 181 -18.36 -4.84 -1.96
C ASP A 181 -17.92 -5.29 -0.55
N ARG A 182 -18.14 -4.43 0.45
CA ARG A 182 -17.65 -4.55 1.84
C ARG A 182 -16.15 -4.28 2.07
N ALA A 183 -15.35 -3.98 1.04
CA ALA A 183 -13.96 -3.56 1.24
C ALA A 183 -13.85 -2.37 2.23
N SER A 184 -12.70 -2.20 2.88
CA SER A 184 -12.51 -1.08 3.81
C SER A 184 -12.16 0.21 3.05
N VAL A 185 -12.44 1.38 3.65
CA VAL A 185 -11.96 2.66 3.12
C VAL A 185 -10.44 2.65 2.97
N PHE A 186 -9.73 2.02 3.91
CA PHE A 186 -8.28 1.85 3.82
C PHE A 186 -7.84 1.07 2.57
N SER A 187 -8.58 0.03 2.19
CA SER A 187 -8.32 -0.72 0.95
C SER A 187 -8.53 0.18 -0.28
N ALA A 188 -9.53 1.07 -0.24
CA ALA A 188 -9.80 2.02 -1.31
C ALA A 188 -8.69 3.08 -1.45
N GLU A 189 -8.23 3.67 -0.35
CA GLU A 189 -7.13 4.64 -0.35
C GLU A 189 -5.85 4.01 -0.92
N LEU A 190 -5.58 2.77 -0.50
CA LEU A 190 -4.42 2.03 -0.96
C LEU A 190 -4.50 1.68 -2.45
N GLU A 191 -5.67 1.27 -2.93
CA GLU A 191 -5.91 1.04 -4.35
C GLU A 191 -5.76 2.35 -5.16
N GLY A 192 -6.17 3.49 -4.61
CA GLY A 192 -5.96 4.81 -5.24
C GLY A 192 -4.47 5.09 -5.46
N ILE A 193 -3.63 4.80 -4.46
CA ILE A 193 -2.17 4.89 -4.58
C ILE A 193 -1.64 3.90 -5.62
N ALA A 194 -2.11 2.65 -5.62
CA ALA A 194 -1.69 1.63 -6.59
C ALA A 194 -2.04 2.03 -8.04
N LEU A 195 -3.22 2.61 -8.27
CA LEU A 195 -3.64 3.16 -9.57
C LEU A 195 -2.70 4.29 -10.02
N ALA A 196 -2.38 5.22 -9.11
CA ALA A 196 -1.46 6.32 -9.39
C ALA A 196 -0.08 5.80 -9.83
N LEU A 197 0.49 4.86 -9.06
CA LEU A 197 1.82 4.30 -9.35
C LEU A 197 1.83 3.52 -10.67
N THR A 198 0.81 2.69 -10.91
CA THR A 198 0.70 1.89 -12.13
C THR A 198 0.64 2.75 -13.39
N GLU A 199 -0.13 3.84 -13.36
CA GLU A 199 -0.26 4.72 -14.51
C GLU A 199 0.97 5.62 -14.69
N PHE A 200 1.67 5.96 -13.62
CA PHE A 200 2.94 6.69 -13.70
C PHE A 200 4.02 5.86 -14.42
N LYS A 201 4.17 4.58 -14.07
CA LYS A 201 5.15 3.65 -14.68
C LYS A 201 4.96 3.37 -16.17
N LYS A 202 3.76 3.55 -16.73
CA LYS A 202 3.54 3.36 -18.16
C LYS A 202 4.16 4.46 -19.02
N THR A 203 4.60 5.56 -18.41
CA THR A 203 4.94 6.80 -19.13
C THR A 203 6.40 7.21 -18.94
N HIS A 204 7.09 6.63 -17.97
CA HIS A 204 8.50 6.90 -17.63
C HIS A 204 9.23 5.59 -17.39
#